data_AF-A0A0Q9S164-F1
#
_entry.id   AF-A0A0Q9S164-F1
#
_cell.length_a   1.000
_cell.length_b   1.000
_cell.length_c   1.000
_cell.angle_alpha   90.00
_cell.angle_beta   90.00
_cell.angle_gamma   90.00
#
_symmetry.space_group_name_H-M   'P 1'
#
loop_
_entity.id
_entity.type
_entity.pdbx_description
1 polymer ?
#
loop_
_entity_poly.entity_id
_entity_poly.type
_entity_poly.pdbx_seq_one_letter_code
_entity_poly.pdbx_strand_id
1 'polypeptide(L)'
;MKGGNTVKLAYINALPEKDQFQEFIRTYTEECITFGAQAIVNWNDFESDHVISVYDENKLVGIGCMAGECHVHVRPTYEHREIGSMMNKLLQAESKVSLVQAQS
;
A
#
# COMPACT_ATOMS: atom_id res chain seq x y z
N MET A 1 11.37 32.09 8.04
CA MET A 1 10.30 31.19 7.55
C MET A 1 10.96 29.92 7.03
N LYS A 2 10.73 28.77 7.67
CA LYS A 2 10.96 27.45 7.08
C LYS A 2 9.84 26.55 7.59
N GLY A 3 8.67 26.68 6.97
CA GLY A 3 7.65 25.65 7.06
C GLY A 3 8.22 24.45 6.32
N GLY A 4 8.77 23.48 7.06
CA GLY A 4 8.94 22.15 6.49
C GLY A 4 7.54 21.66 6.19
N ASN A 5 7.19 21.53 4.91
CA ASN A 5 5.97 20.81 4.55
C ASN A 5 6.17 19.38 5.05
N THR A 6 5.62 19.08 6.22
CA THR A 6 5.48 17.71 6.71
C THR A 6 4.62 17.00 5.68
N VAL A 7 5.26 16.15 4.88
CA VAL A 7 4.58 15.40 3.84
C VAL A 7 3.53 14.51 4.51
N LYS A 8 2.24 14.79 4.25
CA LYS A 8 1.11 14.15 4.90
C LYS A 8 0.67 12.95 4.08
N LEU A 9 1.00 11.76 4.56
CA LEU A 9 0.53 10.51 3.97
C LEU A 9 -0.94 10.28 4.31
N ALA A 10 -1.73 9.86 3.32
CA ALA A 10 -3.13 9.47 3.50
C ALA A 10 -3.27 7.96 3.32
N TYR A 11 -3.81 7.27 4.33
CA TYR A 11 -4.10 5.84 4.30
C TYR A 11 -5.60 5.66 4.09
N ILE A 12 -6.00 4.93 3.06
CA ILE A 12 -7.39 4.77 2.64
C ILE A 12 -7.69 3.27 2.57
N ASN A 13 -8.74 2.82 3.27
CA ASN A 13 -9.22 1.43 3.22
C ASN A 13 -10.11 1.21 1.98
N ALA A 14 -9.49 1.34 0.80
CA ALA A 14 -10.15 1.14 -0.47
C ALA A 14 -9.12 0.80 -1.56
N LEU A 15 -9.59 0.08 -2.57
CA LEU A 15 -8.87 -0.05 -3.83
C LEU A 15 -8.70 1.32 -4.49
N PRO A 16 -7.52 1.61 -5.05
CA PRO A 16 -7.30 2.84 -5.79
C PRO A 16 -8.07 2.83 -7.11
N GLU A 17 -8.29 4.01 -7.68
CA GLU A 17 -8.85 4.11 -9.03
C GLU A 17 -7.96 3.39 -10.04
N LYS A 18 -8.57 2.83 -11.10
CA LYS A 18 -7.87 2.00 -12.10
C LYS A 18 -6.63 2.70 -12.66
N ASP A 19 -6.74 3.98 -13.02
CA ASP A 19 -5.64 4.74 -13.62
C ASP A 19 -4.50 4.96 -12.62
N GLN A 20 -4.83 5.26 -11.36
CA GLN A 20 -3.84 5.40 -10.28
C GLN A 20 -3.13 4.08 -10.00
N PHE A 21 -3.86 2.96 -10.05
CA PHE A 21 -3.29 1.64 -9.82
C PHE A 21 -2.32 1.25 -10.94
N GLN A 22 -2.70 1.45 -12.19
CA GLN A 22 -1.85 1.18 -13.35
C GLN A 22 -0.59 2.06 -13.36
N GLU A 23 -0.73 3.34 -13.01
CA GLU A 23 0.41 4.24 -12.84
C GLU A 23 1.36 3.73 -11.74
N PHE A 24 0.82 3.35 -10.59
CA PHE A 24 1.60 2.79 -9.50
C PHE A 24 2.36 1.52 -9.92
N ILE A 25 1.70 0.55 -10.57
CA ILE A 25 2.34 -0.69 -11.01
C ILE A 25 3.53 -0.38 -11.93
N ARG A 26 3.33 0.51 -12.90
CA ARG A 26 4.39 0.93 -13.82
C ARG A 26 5.56 1.56 -13.06
N THR A 27 5.30 2.58 -12.26
CA THR A 27 6.35 3.31 -11.54
C THR A 27 7.05 2.45 -10.48
N TYR A 28 6.31 1.60 -9.76
CA TYR A 28 6.87 0.63 -8.82
C TYR A 28 7.82 -0.33 -9.54
N THR A 29 7.41 -0.89 -10.68
CA THR A 29 8.23 -1.81 -11.47
C THR A 29 9.50 -1.13 -11.98
N GLU A 30 9.38 0.08 -12.53
CA GLU A 30 10.52 0.89 -12.99
C GLU A 30 11.50 1.19 -11.86
N GLU A 31 10.99 1.57 -10.69
CA GLU A 31 11.81 1.81 -9.51
C GLU A 31 12.48 0.52 -9.03
N CYS A 32 11.76 -0.59 -8.89
CA CYS A 32 12.36 -1.87 -8.49
C CYS A 32 13.52 -2.27 -9.41
N ILE A 33 13.35 -2.15 -10.74
CA ILE A 33 14.44 -2.40 -11.70
C ILE A 33 15.62 -1.46 -11.45
N THR A 34 15.36 -0.16 -11.26
CA THR A 34 16.38 0.87 -11.02
C THR A 34 17.19 0.58 -9.74
N PHE A 35 16.52 0.13 -8.68
CA PHE A 35 17.13 -0.23 -7.40
C PHE A 35 17.67 -1.67 -7.36
N GLY A 36 17.62 -2.42 -8.47
CA GLY A 36 18.13 -3.78 -8.57
C GLY A 36 17.27 -4.85 -7.87
N ALA A 37 16.03 -4.51 -7.53
CA ALA A 37 15.05 -5.43 -6.96
C ALA A 37 14.27 -6.15 -8.07
N GLN A 38 14.21 -7.48 -8.00
CA GLN A 38 13.30 -8.28 -8.82
C GLN A 38 12.03 -8.55 -8.02
N ALA A 39 11.06 -7.65 -8.11
CA ALA A 39 9.75 -7.85 -7.49
C ALA A 39 8.81 -8.50 -8.52
N ILE A 40 8.66 -9.84 -8.46
CA ILE A 40 7.55 -10.52 -9.14
C ILE A 40 6.34 -10.35 -8.25
N VAL A 41 5.41 -9.48 -8.65
CA VAL A 41 4.20 -9.19 -7.89
C VAL A 41 2.99 -9.67 -8.68
N ASN A 42 2.14 -10.48 -8.04
CA ASN A 42 0.84 -10.85 -8.59
C ASN A 42 -0.20 -9.79 -8.20
N TRP A 43 -0.42 -8.83 -9.10
CA TRP A 43 -1.33 -7.70 -8.84
C TRP A 43 -2.81 -8.10 -8.74
N ASN A 44 -3.17 -9.33 -9.11
CA ASN A 44 -4.54 -9.83 -8.98
C ASN A 44 -4.93 -10.11 -7.52
N ASP A 45 -3.95 -10.26 -6.60
CA ASP A 45 -4.22 -10.52 -5.18
C ASP A 45 -4.83 -9.30 -4.47
N PHE A 46 -4.84 -8.14 -5.13
CA PHE A 46 -5.41 -6.89 -4.63
C PHE A 46 -6.92 -6.77 -4.86
N GLU A 47 -7.58 -7.72 -5.53
CA GLU A 47 -9.05 -7.75 -5.63
C GLU A 47 -9.75 -8.22 -4.33
N SER A 48 -9.01 -8.35 -3.22
CA SER A 48 -9.51 -8.73 -1.89
C SER A 48 -10.38 -7.65 -1.23
N ASP A 49 -11.26 -8.06 -0.31
CA ASP A 49 -12.12 -7.18 0.50
C ASP A 49 -11.35 -6.28 1.49
N HIS A 50 -10.06 -6.57 1.73
CA HIS A 50 -9.23 -5.85 2.70
C HIS A 50 -7.99 -5.25 2.02
N VAL A 51 -8.14 -4.02 1.52
CA VAL A 51 -7.08 -3.29 0.82
C VAL A 51 -6.84 -1.93 1.47
N ILE A 52 -5.57 -1.60 1.67
CA ILE A 52 -5.13 -0.28 2.11
C ILE A 52 -4.27 0.36 1.04
N SER A 53 -4.70 1.51 0.57
CA SER A 53 -3.98 2.36 -0.37
C SER A 53 -3.35 3.55 0.38
N VAL A 54 -2.10 3.87 0.05
CA VAL A 54 -1.36 4.97 0.67
C VAL A 54 -0.98 6.01 -0.36
N TYR A 55 -1.35 7.25 -0.09
CA TYR A 55 -1.15 8.37 -0.99
C TYR A 55 -0.22 9.43 -0.38
N ASP A 56 0.61 9.99 -1.26
CA ASP A 56 1.37 11.21 -1.02
C ASP A 56 1.01 12.24 -2.08
N GLU A 57 0.46 13.39 -1.70
CA GLU A 57 0.00 14.45 -2.63
C GLU A 57 -0.85 13.91 -3.80
N ASN A 58 -1.84 13.06 -3.48
CA ASN A 58 -2.72 12.35 -4.44
C ASN A 58 -2.05 11.30 -5.33
N LYS A 59 -0.75 11.02 -5.15
CA LYS A 59 -0.06 9.95 -5.85
C LYS A 59 -0.09 8.69 -5.01
N LEU A 60 -0.48 7.57 -5.61
CA LEU A 60 -0.40 6.27 -4.95
C LEU A 60 1.08 5.91 -4.76
N VAL A 61 1.49 5.68 -3.51
CA VAL A 61 2.88 5.37 -3.14
C VAL A 61 3.04 4.02 -2.46
N GLY A 62 1.94 3.43 -2.01
CA GLY A 62 1.92 2.06 -1.53
C GLY A 62 0.52 1.46 -1.59
N ILE A 63 0.45 0.15 -1.73
CA ILE A 63 -0.78 -0.63 -1.68
C ILE A 63 -0.52 -1.94 -0.94
N GLY A 64 -1.47 -2.36 -0.12
CA GLY A 64 -1.38 -3.58 0.65
C GLY A 64 -2.74 -4.24 0.78
N CYS A 65 -2.75 -5.57 0.85
CA CYS A 65 -3.97 -6.33 1.03
C CYS A 65 -3.76 -7.53 1.97
N MET A 66 -4.87 -8.08 2.47
CA MET A 66 -4.90 -9.35 3.18
C MET A 66 -5.62 -10.38 2.29
N ALA A 67 -4.88 -11.32 1.70
CA ALA A 67 -5.40 -12.36 0.80
C ALA A 67 -4.82 -13.73 1.21
N GLY A 68 -5.22 -14.23 2.38
CA GLY A 68 -4.61 -15.40 3.02
C GLY A 68 -3.29 -15.05 3.73
N GLU A 69 -2.42 -14.29 3.08
CA GLU A 69 -1.24 -13.66 3.67
C GLU A 69 -1.24 -12.13 3.43
N CYS A 70 -0.39 -11.42 4.17
CA CYS A 70 -0.32 -9.95 4.11
C CYS A 70 0.66 -9.53 3.02
N HIS A 71 0.14 -8.92 1.96
CA HIS A 71 0.93 -8.39 0.86
C HIS A 71 1.03 -6.88 0.99
N VAL A 72 2.23 -6.33 0.97
CA VAL A 72 2.46 -4.88 1.05
C VAL A 72 3.53 -4.50 0.05
N HIS A 73 3.19 -3.60 -0.87
CA HIS A 73 4.11 -3.01 -1.83
C HIS A 73 4.15 -1.51 -1.65
N VAL A 74 5.33 -0.98 -1.36
CA VAL A 74 5.61 0.45 -1.26
C VAL A 74 6.65 0.78 -2.31
N ARG A 75 6.49 1.89 -3.00
CA ARG A 75 7.49 2.39 -3.96
C ARG A 75 8.87 2.42 -3.30
N PRO A 76 9.93 1.87 -3.93
CA PRO A 76 11.29 1.88 -3.39
C PRO A 76 11.76 3.26 -2.91
N THR A 77 11.40 4.32 -3.64
CA THR A 77 11.70 5.72 -3.26
C THR A 77 11.11 6.15 -1.90
N TYR A 78 10.17 5.37 -1.35
CA TYR A 78 9.44 5.62 -0.11
C TYR A 78 9.77 4.63 1.02
N GLU A 79 10.66 3.65 0.81
CA GLU A 79 10.96 2.59 1.81
C GLU A 79 11.41 3.13 3.17
N HIS A 80 12.07 4.30 3.20
CA HIS A 80 12.56 4.90 4.44
C HIS A 80 11.47 5.51 5.34
N ARG A 81 10.20 5.53 4.91
CA ARG A 81 9.10 6.25 5.60
C ARG A 81 8.22 5.38 6.49
N GLU A 82 8.65 4.17 6.82
CA GLU A 82 7.91 3.20 7.66
C GLU A 82 6.50 2.85 7.16
N ILE A 83 6.15 3.21 5.93
CA ILE A 83 4.82 3.01 5.32
C ILE A 83 4.44 1.54 5.38
N GLY A 84 5.37 0.65 5.00
CA GLY A 84 5.10 -0.79 5.01
C GLY A 84 4.79 -1.33 6.40
N SER A 85 5.45 -0.82 7.45
CA SER A 85 5.18 -1.22 8.84
C SER A 85 3.79 -0.74 9.30
N MET A 86 3.41 0.48 8.94
CA MET A 86 2.09 1.02 9.26
C MET A 86 0.98 0.25 8.55
N MET A 87 1.13 -0.03 7.25
CA MET A 87 0.15 -0.80 6.48
C MET A 87 -0.05 -2.20 7.03
N ASN A 88 1.03 -2.89 7.40
CA ASN A 88 0.94 -4.20 8.06
C ASN A 88 0.10 -4.15 9.35
N LYS A 89 0.30 -3.13 10.20
CA LYS A 89 -0.48 -2.96 11.43
C LYS A 89 -1.96 -2.72 11.15
N LEU A 90 -2.26 -1.87 10.16
CA LEU A 90 -3.63 -1.55 9.79
C LEU A 90 -4.34 -2.78 9.19
N LEU A 91 -3.72 -3.49 8.25
CA LEU A 91 -4.28 -4.72 7.66
C LEU A 91 -4.53 -5.81 8.70
N GLN A 92 -3.62 -5.98 9.67
CA GLN A 92 -3.81 -6.91 10.79
C GLN A 92 -4.95 -6.49 11.72
N ALA A 93 -5.14 -5.19 11.94
CA ALA A 93 -6.24 -4.68 12.75
C ALA A 93 -7.59 -4.95 12.06
N GLU A 94 -7.71 -4.65 10.77
CA GLU A 94 -8.90 -4.93 9.96
C GLU A 94 -9.25 -6.43 9.96
N SER A 95 -8.26 -7.30 9.73
CA SER A 95 -8.46 -8.75 9.75
C SER A 95 -8.95 -9.29 11.11
N LYS A 96 -8.44 -8.75 12.22
CA LYS A 96 -8.89 -9.14 13.57
C LYS A 96 -10.32 -8.69 13.85
N VAL A 97 -10.73 -7.53 13.36
CA VAL A 97 -12.11 -7.06 13.53
C VAL A 97 -13.09 -7.95 12.77
N SER A 98 -12.75 -8.36 11.54
CA SER A 98 -13.56 -9.31 10.76
C SER A 98 -13.76 -10.66 11.47
N LEU A 99 -12.73 -11.16 12.16
CA LEU A 99 -12.80 -12.40 12.94
C LEU A 99 -13.73 -12.30 14.16
N VAL A 100 -13.82 -11.13 14.80
CA VAL A 100 -14.69 -10.92 15.97
C VAL A 100 -16.15 -10.72 15.55
N GLN A 101 -16.42 -10.06 14.42
CA GLN A 101 -17.77 -9.88 13.88
C GLN A 101 -18.38 -11.18 13.34
N ALA A 102 -17.56 -12.11 12.81
CA ALA A 102 -18.06 -13.40 12.32
C ALA A 102 -18.51 -14.37 13.44
N GLN A 103 -18.26 -14.03 14.71
CA GLN A 103 -18.65 -14.83 15.88
C GLN A 103 -19.78 -14.20 16.73
N SER A 104 -20.40 -13.11 16.27
CA SER A 104 -21.51 -12.44 16.95
C SER A 104 -22.87 -12.76 16.34
#